data_AF-A0AAP2DHL6-F1
#
_entry.id   AF-A0AAP2DHL6-F1
#
_cell.length_a   1.000
_cell.length_b   1.000
_cell.length_c   1.000
_cell.angle_alpha   90.00
_cell.angle_beta   90.00
_cell.angle_gamma   90.00
#
_symmetry.space_group_name_H-M   'P 1'
#
loop_
_entity.id
_entity.type
_entity.pdbx_description
1 polymer ?
#
loop_
_entity_poly.entity_id
_entity_poly.type
_entity_poly.pdbx_seq_one_letter_code
_entity_poly.pdbx_strand_id
1 'polypeptide(L)'
;MMSTWSSSKTQAVVTTALLVASLFWLLNTKRVNRSLEGGLNNERLRSEALLSEKLLLEKDLDKFKNQLFALKDKNDALNNVVQATEARLKARESEYDRMKRQNLSLQQVKKQREELIALQKDLERQLEDMKLSYTTLQAQHQELNNTVALLQERNRLLNDELNKAMLAAIDQSQLQAVKGKHERLTVSARRTKKLIANFEVPAGLRNLSFRVVDPQGRPLDADEGTIASNVLNTDENYVASTDGSGTSAKPQKVQVVYIPKRKLKAGVYRVEILSENLYAGSLNVKLR
;
A
#
# COMPACT_ATOMS: atom_id res chain seq x y z
N MET A 1 -179.26 35.42 45.24
CA MET A 1 -179.11 36.44 46.30
C MET A 1 -178.00 35.95 47.23
N MET A 2 -176.87 36.66 47.31
CA MET A 2 -175.81 36.64 48.34
C MET A 2 -175.11 35.28 48.63
N SER A 3 -173.79 35.12 48.78
CA SER A 3 -172.70 36.04 49.15
C SER A 3 -171.31 35.48 48.75
N THR A 4 -170.38 36.39 48.50
CA THR A 4 -168.98 36.24 48.06
C THR A 4 -167.96 36.18 49.22
N TRP A 5 -166.70 35.76 48.90
CA TRP A 5 -165.39 35.87 49.64
C TRP A 5 -164.95 34.66 50.50
N SER A 6 -163.69 34.14 50.49
CA SER A 6 -162.37 34.72 50.13
C SER A 6 -161.32 33.65 49.70
N SER A 7 -160.60 33.90 48.60
CA SER A 7 -159.55 33.04 48.01
C SER A 7 -158.14 33.66 48.13
N SER A 8 -157.82 34.30 49.26
CA SER A 8 -156.54 34.99 49.45
C SER A 8 -155.40 34.07 49.91
N LYS A 9 -155.71 32.94 50.56
CA LYS A 9 -154.70 32.07 51.16
C LYS A 9 -153.94 31.22 50.13
N THR A 10 -154.61 30.73 49.09
CA THR A 10 -153.97 29.89 48.05
C THR A 10 -153.08 30.70 47.11
N GLN A 11 -153.46 31.92 46.74
CA GLN A 11 -152.61 32.80 45.92
C GLN A 11 -151.35 33.25 46.68
N ALA A 12 -151.47 33.51 47.99
CA ALA A 12 -150.33 33.83 48.85
C ALA A 12 -149.35 32.66 48.98
N VAL A 13 -149.84 31.42 49.13
CA VAL A 13 -149.00 30.21 49.23
C VAL A 13 -148.27 29.90 47.92
N VAL A 14 -148.95 30.03 46.77
CA VAL A 14 -148.31 29.79 45.46
C VAL A 14 -147.24 30.85 45.17
N THR A 15 -147.51 32.12 45.47
CA THR A 15 -146.53 33.20 45.26
C THR A 15 -145.34 33.09 46.22
N THR A 16 -145.55 32.70 47.49
CA THR A 16 -144.43 32.41 48.41
C THR A 16 -143.64 31.17 48.00
N ALA A 17 -144.29 30.09 47.54
CA ALA A 17 -143.58 28.91 47.04
C ALA A 17 -142.73 29.22 45.81
N LEU A 18 -143.21 30.07 44.89
CA LEU A 18 -142.47 30.52 43.70
C LEU A 18 -141.28 31.41 44.08
N LEU A 19 -141.45 32.28 45.09
CA LEU A 19 -140.36 33.10 45.63
C LEU A 19 -139.31 32.27 46.33
N VAL A 20 -139.70 31.25 47.10
CA VAL A 20 -138.76 30.33 47.76
C VAL A 20 -138.03 29.46 46.73
N ALA A 21 -138.72 28.97 45.70
CA ALA A 21 -138.11 28.21 44.61
C ALA A 21 -137.12 29.07 43.80
N SER A 22 -137.46 30.34 43.52
CA SER A 22 -136.56 31.25 42.81
C SER A 22 -135.35 31.65 43.67
N LEU A 23 -135.53 31.84 44.98
CA LEU A 23 -134.42 32.06 45.92
C LEU A 23 -133.51 30.84 46.00
N PHE A 24 -134.09 29.63 46.05
CA PHE A 24 -133.34 28.38 46.09
C PHE A 24 -132.55 28.18 44.78
N TRP A 25 -133.14 28.51 43.64
CA TRP A 25 -132.46 28.48 42.34
C TRP A 25 -131.34 29.53 42.26
N LEU A 26 -131.56 30.76 42.75
CA LEU A 26 -130.52 31.80 42.86
C LEU A 26 -129.38 31.40 43.81
N LEU A 27 -129.68 30.75 44.92
CA LEU A 27 -128.68 30.25 45.86
C LEU A 27 -127.90 29.08 45.28
N ASN A 28 -128.57 28.16 44.57
CA ASN A 28 -127.92 27.02 43.95
C ASN A 28 -127.09 27.44 42.74
N THR A 29 -127.60 28.33 41.88
CA THR A 29 -126.82 28.92 40.78
C THR A 29 -125.65 29.73 41.30
N LYS A 30 -125.78 30.52 42.39
CA LYS A 30 -124.61 31.17 43.02
C LYS A 30 -123.61 30.17 43.60
N ARG A 31 -124.04 29.05 44.17
CA ARG A 31 -123.14 27.99 44.66
C ARG A 31 -122.43 27.28 43.50
N VAL A 32 -123.16 26.93 42.44
CA VAL A 32 -122.62 26.31 41.22
C VAL A 32 -121.68 27.28 40.51
N ASN A 33 -122.03 28.57 40.43
CA ASN A 33 -121.19 29.59 39.81
C ASN A 33 -119.93 29.87 40.65
N ARG A 34 -120.02 29.87 41.99
CA ARG A 34 -118.84 29.91 42.86
C ARG A 34 -117.96 28.66 42.74
N SER A 35 -118.56 27.49 42.55
CA SER A 35 -117.85 26.23 42.32
C SER A 35 -117.17 26.22 40.93
N LEU A 36 -117.83 26.77 39.90
CA LEU A 36 -117.25 26.94 38.57
C LEU A 36 -116.13 27.98 38.58
N GLU A 37 -116.31 29.13 39.25
CA GLU A 37 -115.27 30.15 39.44
C GLU A 37 -114.07 29.58 40.20
N GLY A 38 -114.30 28.77 41.24
CA GLY A 38 -113.26 28.05 41.96
C GLY A 38 -112.52 27.04 41.09
N GLY A 39 -113.25 26.27 40.26
CA GLY A 39 -112.67 25.33 39.29
C GLY A 39 -111.86 26.04 38.20
N LEU A 40 -112.39 27.13 37.64
CA LEU A 40 -111.73 27.92 36.60
C LEU A 40 -110.45 28.59 37.14
N ASN A 41 -110.47 29.10 38.38
CA ASN A 41 -109.29 29.66 39.02
C ASN A 41 -108.24 28.58 39.35
N ASN A 42 -108.66 27.40 39.80
CA ASN A 42 -107.74 26.28 40.04
C ASN A 42 -107.10 25.79 38.73
N GLU A 43 -107.87 25.72 37.65
CA GLU A 43 -107.36 25.34 36.33
C GLU A 43 -106.44 26.43 35.75
N ARG A 44 -106.75 27.71 35.98
CA ARG A 44 -105.84 28.83 35.67
C ARG A 44 -104.53 28.73 36.44
N LEU A 45 -104.57 28.53 37.75
CA LEU A 45 -103.37 28.36 38.58
C LEU A 45 -102.52 27.16 38.13
N ARG A 46 -103.17 26.04 37.77
CA ARG A 46 -102.47 24.89 37.17
C ARG A 46 -101.86 25.23 35.81
N SER A 47 -102.58 25.96 34.96
CA SER A 47 -102.07 26.38 33.66
C SER A 47 -100.89 27.34 33.79
N GLU A 48 -100.92 28.24 34.78
CA GLU A 48 -99.82 29.16 35.10
C GLU A 48 -98.62 28.41 35.70
N ALA A 49 -98.86 27.44 36.58
CA ALA A 49 -97.82 26.57 37.13
C ALA A 49 -97.14 25.74 36.02
N LEU A 50 -97.93 25.10 35.15
CA LEU A 50 -97.44 24.33 34.00
C LEU A 50 -96.70 25.23 33.00
N LEU A 51 -97.15 26.47 32.80
CA LEU A 51 -96.44 27.44 31.97
C LEU A 51 -95.10 27.81 32.60
N SER A 52 -95.04 28.02 33.92
CA SER A 52 -93.79 28.32 34.64
C SER A 52 -92.81 27.15 34.57
N GLU A 53 -93.30 25.92 34.71
CA GLU A 53 -92.49 24.70 34.61
C GLU A 53 -91.98 24.51 33.18
N LYS A 54 -92.84 24.71 32.17
CA LYS A 54 -92.44 24.70 30.75
C LYS A 54 -91.36 25.75 30.46
N LEU A 55 -91.52 26.98 30.96
CA LEU A 55 -90.53 28.05 30.76
C LEU A 55 -89.20 27.72 31.45
N LEU A 56 -89.24 27.10 32.62
CA LEU A 56 -88.03 26.67 33.33
C LEU A 56 -87.32 25.52 32.60
N LEU A 57 -88.07 24.53 32.12
CA LEU A 57 -87.56 23.44 31.28
C LEU A 57 -86.98 23.96 29.96
N GLU A 58 -87.61 24.94 29.32
CA GLU A 58 -87.12 25.56 28.08
C GLU A 58 -85.79 26.30 28.34
N LYS A 59 -85.71 27.03 29.45
CA LYS A 59 -84.48 27.69 29.90
C LYS A 59 -83.35 26.69 30.21
N ASP A 60 -83.66 25.58 30.87
CA ASP A 60 -82.68 24.54 31.17
C ASP A 60 -82.25 23.80 29.91
N LEU A 61 -83.15 23.57 28.96
CA LEU A 61 -82.84 23.00 27.65
C LEU A 61 -81.90 23.92 26.86
N ASP A 62 -82.15 25.22 26.85
CA ASP A 62 -81.25 26.20 26.24
C ASP A 62 -79.88 26.22 26.91
N LYS A 63 -79.84 26.12 28.25
CA LYS A 63 -78.59 26.03 29.00
C LYS A 63 -77.81 24.76 28.66
N PHE A 64 -78.45 23.60 28.62
CA PHE A 64 -77.82 22.34 28.25
C PHE A 64 -77.36 22.35 26.80
N LYS A 65 -78.14 22.93 25.88
CA LYS A 65 -77.77 23.10 24.48
C LYS A 65 -76.51 23.96 24.34
N ASN A 66 -76.44 25.08 25.05
CA ASN A 66 -75.26 25.94 25.07
C ASN A 66 -74.03 25.25 25.68
N GLN A 67 -74.21 24.48 26.76
CA GLN A 67 -73.13 23.68 27.35
C GLN A 67 -72.64 22.58 26.40
N LEU A 68 -73.55 21.92 25.67
CA LEU A 68 -73.21 20.90 24.69
C LEU A 68 -72.41 21.50 23.54
N PHE A 69 -72.82 22.65 23.00
CA PHE A 69 -72.04 23.35 21.98
C PHE A 69 -70.65 23.74 22.50
N ALA A 70 -70.55 24.32 23.70
CA ALA A 70 -69.26 24.67 24.29
C ALA A 70 -68.35 23.45 24.52
N LEU A 71 -68.91 22.30 24.91
CA LEU A 71 -68.17 21.04 25.06
C LEU A 71 -67.73 20.48 23.71
N LYS A 72 -68.57 20.58 22.69
CA LYS A 72 -68.24 20.18 21.32
C LYS A 72 -67.09 21.02 20.77
N ASP A 73 -67.17 22.34 20.89
CA ASP A 73 -66.12 23.27 20.45
C ASP A 73 -64.79 23.00 21.17
N LYS A 74 -64.85 22.73 22.49
CA LYS A 74 -63.67 22.32 23.26
C LYS A 74 -63.11 20.99 22.80
N ASN A 75 -63.96 20.01 22.48
CA ASN A 75 -63.53 18.72 21.97
C ASN A 75 -62.86 18.86 20.59
N ASP A 76 -63.45 19.65 19.70
CA ASP A 76 -62.88 19.95 18.39
C ASP A 76 -61.53 20.69 18.52
N ALA A 77 -61.43 21.66 19.43
CA ALA A 77 -60.17 22.35 19.74
C ALA A 77 -59.11 21.40 20.32
N LEU A 78 -59.49 20.52 21.24
CA LEU A 78 -58.61 19.50 21.81
C LEU A 78 -58.13 18.52 20.73
N ASN A 79 -59.02 18.06 19.86
CA ASN A 79 -58.69 17.15 18.76
C ASN A 79 -57.68 17.81 17.80
N ASN A 80 -57.87 19.09 17.47
CA ASN A 80 -56.92 19.86 16.67
C ASN A 80 -55.54 19.99 17.36
N VAL A 81 -55.52 20.22 18.67
CA VAL A 81 -54.27 20.27 19.44
C VAL A 81 -53.59 18.91 19.44
N VAL A 82 -54.33 17.82 19.66
CA VAL A 82 -53.80 16.45 19.64
C VAL A 82 -53.16 16.16 18.27
N GLN A 83 -53.89 16.40 17.17
CA GLN A 83 -53.37 16.20 15.82
C GLN A 83 -52.13 17.06 15.54
N ALA A 84 -52.12 18.33 15.95
CA ALA A 84 -50.97 19.20 15.80
C ALA A 84 -49.76 18.71 16.61
N THR A 85 -49.98 18.20 17.83
CA THR A 85 -48.92 17.65 18.67
C THR A 85 -48.37 16.34 18.12
N GLU A 86 -49.21 15.44 17.61
CA GLU A 86 -48.80 14.20 16.95
C GLU A 86 -47.97 14.49 15.70
N ALA A 87 -48.40 15.44 14.86
CA ALA A 87 -47.65 15.86 13.69
C ALA A 87 -46.27 16.42 14.06
N ARG A 88 -46.19 17.25 15.11
CA ARG A 88 -44.91 17.77 15.64
C ARG A 88 -44.03 16.67 16.20
N LEU A 89 -44.60 15.71 16.92
CA LEU A 89 -43.86 14.60 17.51
C LEU A 89 -43.26 13.71 16.41
N LYS A 90 -44.05 13.37 15.39
CA LYS A 90 -43.58 12.62 14.22
C LYS A 90 -42.47 13.35 13.47
N ALA A 91 -42.60 14.67 13.30
CA ALA A 91 -41.55 15.47 12.68
C ALA A 91 -40.24 15.42 13.51
N ARG A 92 -40.34 15.60 14.83
CA ARG A 92 -39.18 15.53 15.74
C ARG A 92 -38.52 14.15 15.78
N GLU A 93 -39.30 13.09 15.75
CA GLU A 93 -38.79 11.72 15.70
C GLU A 93 -38.01 11.47 14.39
N SER A 94 -38.53 11.96 13.26
CA SER A 94 -37.82 11.88 11.98
C SER A 94 -36.51 12.67 11.95
N GLU A 95 -36.48 13.85 12.59
CA GLU A 95 -35.26 14.65 12.76
C GLU A 95 -34.25 13.92 13.65
N TYR A 96 -34.71 13.34 14.76
CA TYR A 96 -33.87 12.56 15.67
C TYR A 96 -33.23 11.36 14.95
N ASP A 97 -34.00 10.60 14.19
CA ASP A 97 -33.49 9.47 13.41
C ASP A 97 -32.51 9.90 12.32
N ARG A 98 -32.72 11.06 11.70
CA ARG A 98 -31.77 11.64 10.75
C ARG A 98 -30.45 12.00 11.45
N MET A 99 -30.52 12.69 12.59
CA MET A 99 -29.34 13.07 13.36
C MET A 99 -28.58 11.85 13.88
N LYS A 100 -29.28 10.82 14.34
CA LYS A 100 -28.69 9.54 14.76
C LYS A 100 -27.90 8.88 13.62
N ARG A 101 -28.47 8.82 12.42
CA ARG A 101 -27.79 8.29 11.22
C ARG A 101 -26.57 9.12 10.83
N GLN A 102 -26.66 10.45 10.87
CA GLN A 102 -25.52 11.33 10.61
C GLN A 102 -24.40 11.14 11.63
N ASN A 103 -24.72 10.96 12.92
CA ASN A 103 -23.73 10.72 13.96
C ASN A 103 -23.02 9.37 13.77
N LEU A 104 -23.75 8.30 13.41
CA LEU A 104 -23.15 7.01 13.06
C LEU A 104 -22.20 7.14 11.86
N SER A 105 -22.59 7.87 10.81
CA SER A 105 -21.71 8.16 9.67
C SER A 105 -20.47 8.97 10.09
N LEU A 106 -20.63 9.95 10.97
CA LEU A 106 -19.52 10.74 11.50
C LEU A 106 -18.54 9.89 12.33
N GLN A 107 -19.03 8.90 13.10
CA GLN A 107 -18.18 7.94 13.78
C GLN A 107 -17.40 7.05 12.80
N GLN A 108 -18.03 6.61 11.71
CA GLN A 108 -17.34 5.85 10.66
C GLN A 108 -16.23 6.68 10.00
N VAL A 109 -16.51 7.95 9.66
CA VAL A 109 -15.52 8.87 9.09
C VAL A 109 -14.36 9.11 10.07
N LYS A 110 -14.64 9.24 11.37
CA LYS A 110 -13.58 9.35 12.39
C LYS A 110 -12.68 8.12 12.43
N LYS A 111 -13.26 6.91 12.40
CA LYS A 111 -12.49 5.65 12.35
C LYS A 111 -11.62 5.59 11.10
N GLN A 112 -12.18 5.88 9.93
CA GLN A 112 -11.42 5.92 8.66
C GLN A 112 -10.28 6.92 8.72
N ARG A 113 -10.49 8.09 9.35
CA ARG A 113 -9.43 9.08 9.55
C ARG A 113 -8.32 8.57 10.46
N GLU A 114 -8.66 7.89 11.55
CA GLU A 114 -7.68 7.28 12.45
C GLU A 114 -6.88 6.18 11.76
N GLU A 115 -7.54 5.32 10.97
CA GLU A 115 -6.89 4.30 10.13
C GLU A 115 -5.94 4.93 9.11
N LEU A 116 -6.36 6.00 8.43
CA LEU A 116 -5.50 6.72 7.48
C LEU A 116 -4.29 7.37 8.17
N ILE A 117 -4.44 7.93 9.37
CA ILE A 117 -3.31 8.48 10.14
C ILE A 117 -2.35 7.36 10.56
N ALA A 118 -2.87 6.21 10.98
CA ALA A 118 -2.04 5.06 11.33
C ALA A 118 -1.27 4.55 10.10
N LEU A 119 -1.94 4.43 8.95
CA LEU A 119 -1.32 4.03 7.70
C LEU A 119 -0.26 5.03 7.23
N GLN A 120 -0.52 6.33 7.36
CA GLN A 120 0.46 7.37 7.04
C GLN A 120 1.74 7.21 7.88
N LYS A 121 1.60 7.02 9.20
CA LYS A 121 2.75 6.82 10.09
C LYS A 121 3.53 5.55 9.77
N ASP A 122 2.84 4.47 9.41
CA ASP A 122 3.48 3.22 9.00
C ASP A 122 4.27 3.39 7.70
N LEU A 123 3.68 4.07 6.71
CA LEU A 123 4.36 4.39 5.45
C LEU A 123 5.57 5.31 5.65
N GLU A 124 5.46 6.32 6.52
CA GLU A 124 6.58 7.19 6.87
C GLU A 124 7.74 6.41 7.49
N ARG A 125 7.44 5.47 8.40
CA ARG A 125 8.43 4.57 9.00
C ARG A 125 9.07 3.66 7.95
N GLN A 126 8.28 3.02 7.10
CA GLN A 126 8.80 2.17 6.02
C GLN A 126 9.71 2.95 5.06
N LEU A 127 9.36 4.21 4.75
CA LEU A 127 10.18 5.07 3.91
C LEU A 127 11.51 5.40 4.60
N GLU A 128 11.50 5.71 5.89
CA GLU A 128 12.72 5.96 6.66
C GLU A 128 13.63 4.72 6.72
N ASP A 129 13.07 3.55 7.03
CA ASP A 129 13.78 2.27 7.06
C ASP A 129 14.37 1.93 5.67
N MET A 130 13.61 2.16 4.60
CA MET A 130 14.07 1.94 3.23
C MET A 130 15.19 2.92 2.84
N LYS A 131 15.10 4.18 3.27
CA LYS A 131 16.15 5.18 3.04
C LYS A 131 17.45 4.81 3.76
N LEU A 132 17.36 4.35 5.01
CA LEU A 132 18.52 3.86 5.77
C LEU A 132 19.13 2.61 5.11
N SER A 133 18.29 1.69 4.63
CA SER A 133 18.74 0.50 3.90
C SER A 133 19.44 0.88 2.58
N TYR A 134 18.93 1.89 1.88
CA TYR A 134 19.55 2.37 0.65
C TYR A 134 20.91 3.04 0.90
N THR A 135 21.03 3.90 1.92
CA THR A 135 22.31 4.56 2.22
C THR A 135 23.37 3.57 2.70
N THR A 136 22.99 2.58 3.50
CA THR A 136 23.89 1.51 3.93
C THR A 136 24.35 0.65 2.76
N LEU A 137 23.44 0.25 1.86
CA LEU A 137 23.79 -0.52 0.66
C LEU A 137 24.70 0.29 -0.28
N GLN A 138 24.45 1.58 -0.43
CA GLN A 138 25.30 2.46 -1.23
C GLN A 138 26.72 2.57 -0.66
N ALA A 139 26.86 2.66 0.67
CA ALA A 139 28.16 2.66 1.34
C ALA A 139 28.90 1.33 1.13
N GLN A 140 28.21 0.20 1.29
CA GLN A 140 28.78 -1.13 1.04
C GLN A 140 29.23 -1.31 -0.41
N HIS A 141 28.44 -0.81 -1.38
CA HIS A 141 28.81 -0.87 -2.78
C HIS A 141 30.06 -0.03 -3.09
N GLN A 142 30.20 1.15 -2.48
CA GLN A 142 31.41 1.97 -2.60
C GLN A 142 32.63 1.26 -1.98
N GLU A 143 32.48 0.68 -0.79
CA GLU A 143 33.53 -0.10 -0.14
C GLU A 143 33.96 -1.28 -1.02
N LEU A 144 32.99 -2.06 -1.52
CA LEU A 144 33.26 -3.19 -2.39
C LEU A 144 34.00 -2.76 -3.66
N ASN A 145 33.57 -1.69 -4.32
CA ASN A 145 34.27 -1.16 -5.50
C ASN A 145 35.72 -0.74 -5.19
N ASN A 146 35.96 -0.11 -4.04
CA ASN A 146 37.30 0.25 -3.61
C ASN A 146 38.16 -1.00 -3.35
N THR A 147 37.60 -2.04 -2.71
CA THR A 147 38.33 -3.31 -2.49
C THR A 147 38.64 -4.02 -3.80
N VAL A 148 37.71 -4.03 -4.76
CA VAL A 148 37.92 -4.61 -6.09
C VAL A 148 39.03 -3.87 -6.82
N ALA A 149 39.02 -2.53 -6.81
CA ALA A 149 40.07 -1.72 -7.43
C ALA A 149 41.45 -2.01 -6.79
N LEU A 150 41.53 -2.08 -5.47
CA LEU A 150 42.75 -2.40 -4.73
C LEU A 150 43.26 -3.81 -5.07
N LEU A 151 42.37 -4.80 -5.13
CA LEU A 151 42.74 -6.17 -5.47
C LEU A 151 43.19 -6.30 -6.93
N GLN A 152 42.57 -5.57 -7.86
CA GLN A 152 43.01 -5.53 -9.24
C GLN A 152 44.41 -4.92 -9.38
N GLU A 153 44.67 -3.82 -8.68
CA GLU A 153 46.00 -3.20 -8.64
C GLU A 153 47.05 -4.15 -8.06
N ARG A 154 46.77 -4.78 -6.92
CA ARG A 154 47.66 -5.78 -6.31
C ARG A 154 47.91 -6.98 -7.23
N ASN A 155 46.89 -7.51 -7.87
CA ASN A 155 47.05 -8.59 -8.85
C ASN A 155 47.93 -8.17 -10.03
N ARG A 156 47.78 -6.93 -10.51
CA ARG A 156 48.64 -6.41 -11.57
C ARG A 156 50.10 -6.34 -11.13
N LEU A 157 50.35 -5.78 -9.94
CA LEU A 157 51.70 -5.69 -9.36
C LEU A 157 52.32 -7.07 -9.14
N LEU A 158 51.57 -8.01 -8.58
CA LEU A 158 52.03 -9.39 -8.37
C LEU A 158 52.33 -10.11 -9.69
N ASN A 159 51.50 -9.91 -10.72
CA ASN A 159 51.77 -10.46 -12.05
C ASN A 159 53.03 -9.84 -12.67
N ASP A 160 53.23 -8.53 -12.52
CA ASP A 160 54.45 -7.86 -13.01
C ASP A 160 55.70 -8.35 -12.26
N GLU A 161 55.60 -8.55 -10.95
CA GLU A 161 56.69 -9.09 -10.13
C GLU A 161 56.99 -10.56 -10.47
N LEU A 162 55.95 -11.38 -10.63
CA LEU A 162 56.07 -12.76 -11.06
C LEU A 162 56.76 -12.86 -12.43
N ASN A 163 56.35 -12.05 -13.40
CA ASN A 163 56.97 -12.01 -14.72
C ASN A 163 58.47 -11.63 -14.63
N LYS A 164 58.83 -10.65 -13.81
CA LYS A 164 60.23 -10.27 -13.59
C LYS A 164 61.03 -11.40 -12.93
N ALA A 165 60.48 -12.05 -11.90
CA ALA A 165 61.12 -13.17 -11.23
C ALA A 165 61.32 -14.36 -12.18
N MET A 166 60.34 -14.64 -13.04
CA MET A 166 60.42 -15.69 -14.05
C MET A 166 61.49 -15.41 -15.11
N LEU A 167 61.65 -14.16 -15.55
CA LEU A 167 62.74 -13.79 -16.46
C LEU A 167 64.12 -13.97 -15.78
N ALA A 168 64.24 -13.62 -14.51
CA ALA A 168 65.48 -13.79 -13.74
C ALA A 168 65.83 -15.28 -13.49
N ALA A 169 64.86 -16.19 -13.56
CA ALA A 169 65.03 -17.62 -13.32
C ALA A 169 65.48 -18.43 -14.56
N ILE A 170 65.80 -17.78 -15.68
CA ILE A 170 66.40 -18.46 -16.84
C ILE A 170 67.84 -18.82 -16.47
N ASP A 171 68.05 -20.09 -16.10
CA ASP A 171 69.34 -20.66 -15.70
C ASP A 171 69.79 -21.74 -16.70
N GLN A 172 71.00 -22.28 -16.51
CA GLN A 172 71.55 -23.45 -17.24
C GLN A 172 71.50 -23.32 -18.77
N SER A 173 72.12 -22.25 -19.27
CA SER A 173 72.15 -21.96 -20.69
C SER A 173 73.49 -22.38 -21.30
N GLN A 174 73.46 -23.17 -22.39
CA GLN A 174 74.66 -23.67 -23.07
C GLN A 174 74.66 -23.30 -24.54
N LEU A 175 75.74 -22.68 -25.02
CA LEU A 175 75.91 -22.33 -26.43
C LEU A 175 77.07 -23.12 -27.05
N GLN A 176 76.78 -23.81 -28.15
CA GLN A 176 77.73 -24.64 -28.87
C GLN A 176 77.83 -24.22 -30.34
N ALA A 177 79.05 -24.18 -30.86
CA ALA A 177 79.33 -24.01 -32.27
C ALA A 177 79.77 -25.34 -32.88
N VAL A 178 79.09 -25.79 -33.94
CA VAL A 178 79.29 -27.14 -34.49
C VAL A 178 79.65 -27.13 -35.97
N LYS A 179 80.42 -28.13 -36.41
CA LYS A 179 80.82 -28.36 -37.81
C LYS A 179 80.38 -29.74 -38.32
N GLY A 180 80.06 -29.79 -39.61
CA GLY A 180 79.76 -31.03 -40.33
C GLY A 180 78.41 -31.66 -39.96
N LYS A 181 78.12 -32.83 -40.54
CA LYS A 181 76.86 -33.57 -40.36
C LYS A 181 76.72 -34.23 -38.98
N HIS A 182 77.85 -34.55 -38.33
CA HIS A 182 77.92 -35.15 -36.99
C HIS A 182 78.10 -34.12 -35.86
N GLU A 183 77.84 -32.84 -36.16
CA GLU A 183 77.77 -31.76 -35.16
C GLU A 183 78.96 -31.69 -34.19
N ARG A 184 80.18 -31.88 -34.71
CA ARG A 184 81.41 -31.82 -33.90
C ARG A 184 81.66 -30.40 -33.44
N LEU A 185 81.96 -30.21 -32.15
CA LEU A 185 82.32 -28.90 -31.59
C LEU A 185 83.48 -28.25 -32.36
N THR A 186 83.37 -26.94 -32.60
CA THR A 186 84.40 -26.14 -33.26
C THR A 186 84.43 -24.74 -32.67
N VAL A 187 85.63 -24.20 -32.52
CA VAL A 187 85.83 -22.78 -32.16
C VAL A 187 86.15 -21.93 -33.38
N SER A 188 86.37 -22.53 -34.56
CA SER A 188 86.76 -21.79 -35.76
C SER A 188 85.54 -21.26 -36.53
N ALA A 189 85.45 -19.94 -36.68
CA ALA A 189 84.33 -19.26 -37.33
C ALA A 189 84.07 -19.76 -38.75
N ARG A 190 85.14 -19.93 -39.54
CA ARG A 190 85.05 -20.41 -40.93
C ARG A 190 84.59 -21.86 -41.06
N ARG A 191 84.74 -22.66 -40.00
CA ARG A 191 84.37 -24.09 -39.96
C ARG A 191 83.00 -24.32 -39.30
N THR A 192 82.49 -23.35 -38.56
CA THR A 192 81.15 -23.40 -37.94
C THR A 192 80.07 -23.45 -39.01
N LYS A 193 79.19 -24.44 -38.90
CA LYS A 193 78.06 -24.65 -39.81
C LYS A 193 76.72 -24.43 -39.13
N LYS A 194 76.65 -24.56 -37.81
CA LYS A 194 75.47 -24.22 -37.01
C LYS A 194 75.90 -23.70 -35.64
N LEU A 195 75.09 -22.83 -35.06
CA LEU A 195 75.14 -22.47 -33.64
C LEU A 195 73.92 -23.09 -32.96
N ILE A 196 74.13 -23.75 -31.83
CA ILE A 196 73.08 -24.42 -31.05
C ILE A 196 73.09 -23.83 -29.64
N ALA A 197 72.03 -23.14 -29.28
CA ALA A 197 71.82 -22.54 -27.96
C ALA A 197 70.75 -23.33 -27.22
N ASN A 198 71.05 -23.85 -26.05
CA ASN A 198 70.08 -24.51 -25.18
C ASN A 198 69.79 -23.56 -24.00
N PHE A 199 68.51 -23.30 -23.73
CA PHE A 199 68.04 -22.51 -22.61
C PHE A 199 67.09 -23.35 -21.76
N GLU A 200 67.18 -23.25 -20.45
CA GLU A 200 66.17 -23.78 -19.54
C GLU A 200 65.25 -22.63 -19.11
N VAL A 201 63.97 -22.74 -19.48
CA VAL A 201 63.00 -21.65 -19.34
C VAL A 201 61.84 -22.12 -18.45
N PRO A 202 61.46 -21.35 -17.42
CA PRO A 202 60.27 -21.66 -16.62
C PRO A 202 58.99 -21.81 -17.46
N ALA A 203 58.18 -22.84 -17.18
CA ALA A 203 57.02 -23.23 -17.99
C ALA A 203 55.86 -22.20 -18.08
N GLY A 204 55.92 -21.09 -17.35
CA GLY A 204 54.93 -20.02 -17.46
C GLY A 204 55.26 -18.93 -18.49
N LEU A 205 56.49 -18.90 -19.04
CA LEU A 205 56.90 -17.88 -20.01
C LEU A 205 56.31 -18.20 -21.39
N ARG A 206 55.50 -17.28 -21.92
CA ARG A 206 54.86 -17.41 -23.23
C ARG A 206 55.51 -16.43 -24.22
N ASN A 207 55.36 -16.70 -25.52
CA ASN A 207 55.83 -15.81 -26.60
C ASN A 207 57.34 -15.54 -26.58
N LEU A 208 58.14 -16.60 -26.46
CA LEU A 208 59.59 -16.53 -26.56
C LEU A 208 60.01 -16.27 -28.02
N SER A 209 60.89 -15.29 -28.20
CA SER A 209 61.56 -14.99 -29.46
C SER A 209 63.07 -15.00 -29.27
N PHE A 210 63.80 -15.27 -30.35
CA PHE A 210 65.23 -15.46 -30.31
C PHE A 210 65.91 -14.60 -31.36
N ARG A 211 67.04 -14.02 -31.00
CA ARG A 211 67.84 -13.19 -31.89
C ARG A 211 69.30 -13.57 -31.77
N VAL A 212 69.98 -13.65 -32.91
CA VAL A 212 71.44 -13.83 -32.94
C VAL A 212 72.06 -12.50 -33.33
N VAL A 213 73.07 -12.06 -32.60
CA VAL A 213 73.77 -10.79 -32.79
C VAL A 213 75.21 -11.07 -33.22
N ASP A 214 75.66 -10.36 -34.24
CA ASP A 214 77.01 -10.44 -34.78
C ASP A 214 78.06 -9.78 -33.85
N PRO A 215 79.36 -9.97 -34.10
CA PRO A 215 80.42 -9.33 -33.32
C PRO A 215 80.45 -7.81 -33.37
N GLN A 216 79.67 -7.18 -34.28
CA GLN A 216 79.52 -5.74 -34.40
C GLN A 216 78.24 -5.23 -33.72
N GLY A 217 77.48 -6.10 -33.06
CA GLY A 217 76.24 -5.73 -32.37
C GLY A 217 75.00 -5.67 -33.27
N ARG A 218 75.06 -6.13 -34.52
CA ARG A 218 73.91 -6.15 -35.44
C ARG A 218 73.14 -7.47 -35.35
N PRO A 219 71.80 -7.44 -35.33
CA PRO A 219 71.00 -8.65 -35.44
C PRO A 219 71.22 -9.31 -36.81
N LEU A 220 71.39 -10.63 -36.80
CA LEU A 220 71.45 -11.44 -38.01
C LEU A 220 70.02 -11.71 -38.49
N ASP A 221 69.62 -11.07 -39.58
CA ASP A 221 68.29 -11.23 -40.18
C ASP A 221 68.16 -12.51 -41.02
N ALA A 222 66.93 -12.80 -41.47
CA ALA A 222 66.60 -14.00 -42.27
C ALA A 222 67.41 -14.11 -43.59
N ASP A 223 67.96 -13.00 -44.07
CA ASP A 223 68.83 -12.96 -45.24
C ASP A 223 70.23 -13.53 -44.97
N GLU A 224 70.68 -13.51 -43.72
CA GLU A 224 72.00 -13.96 -43.30
C GLU A 224 72.00 -15.40 -42.77
N GLY A 225 70.85 -15.92 -42.36
CA GLY A 225 70.69 -17.31 -41.92
C GLY A 225 69.26 -17.66 -41.52
N THR A 226 69.06 -18.91 -41.09
CA THR A 226 67.76 -19.39 -40.59
C THR A 226 67.88 -19.68 -39.10
N ILE A 227 66.93 -19.17 -38.32
CA ILE A 227 66.76 -19.48 -36.89
C ILE A 227 65.58 -20.44 -36.76
N ALA A 228 65.79 -21.58 -36.13
CA ALA A 228 64.75 -22.52 -35.76
C ALA A 228 64.79 -22.74 -34.25
N SER A 229 63.64 -22.69 -33.59
CA SER A 229 63.51 -23.04 -32.17
C SER A 229 62.72 -24.34 -32.02
N ASN A 230 63.26 -25.26 -31.23
CA ASN A 230 62.63 -26.51 -30.88
C ASN A 230 62.49 -26.58 -29.36
N VAL A 231 61.30 -26.92 -28.91
CA VAL A 231 61.06 -27.25 -27.51
C VAL A 231 61.46 -28.70 -27.31
N LEU A 232 62.49 -28.93 -26.49
CA LEU A 232 62.88 -30.25 -26.06
C LEU A 232 62.04 -30.59 -24.82
N ASN A 233 60.91 -31.27 -25.03
CA ASN A 233 60.19 -31.89 -23.92
C ASN A 233 61.13 -32.88 -23.25
N THR A 234 61.61 -32.52 -22.07
CA THR A 234 62.50 -33.38 -21.30
C THR A 234 61.60 -34.34 -20.52
N ASP A 235 61.21 -35.46 -21.14
CA ASP A 235 60.52 -36.58 -20.49
C ASP A 235 61.49 -37.40 -19.60
N GLU A 236 62.48 -36.75 -18.97
CA GLU A 236 63.33 -37.42 -17.99
C GLU A 236 62.79 -37.14 -16.60
N ASN A 237 62.15 -38.17 -16.03
CA ASN A 237 61.75 -38.28 -14.65
C ASN A 237 62.96 -38.16 -13.71
N TYR A 238 63.44 -36.96 -13.44
CA TYR A 238 64.21 -36.69 -12.23
C TYR A 238 63.22 -36.33 -11.12
N VAL A 239 62.86 -37.34 -10.33
CA VAL A 239 62.07 -37.18 -9.12
C VAL A 239 63.02 -36.81 -7.98
N ALA A 240 63.23 -35.51 -7.76
CA ALA A 240 63.64 -35.06 -6.44
C ALA A 240 62.36 -34.90 -5.61
N SER A 241 62.23 -35.72 -4.57
CA SER A 241 61.08 -35.74 -3.68
C SER A 241 60.85 -34.35 -3.06
N THR A 242 59.76 -33.70 -3.43
CA THR A 242 59.21 -32.57 -2.67
C THR A 242 57.78 -32.90 -2.30
N ASP A 243 57.57 -33.18 -1.02
CA ASP A 243 56.26 -33.36 -0.40
C ASP A 243 55.47 -32.05 -0.51
N GLY A 244 54.62 -31.94 -1.52
CA GLY A 244 53.77 -30.79 -1.72
C GLY A 244 52.92 -30.95 -2.96
N SER A 245 51.59 -30.99 -2.79
CA SER A 245 50.57 -31.15 -3.83
C SER A 245 50.42 -29.91 -4.74
N GLY A 246 51.54 -29.35 -5.19
CA GLY A 246 51.57 -28.33 -6.23
C GLY A 246 52.08 -28.96 -7.51
N THR A 247 51.28 -28.90 -8.58
CA THR A 247 51.76 -29.19 -9.94
C THR A 247 52.80 -28.14 -10.31
N SER A 248 54.04 -28.30 -9.83
CA SER A 248 55.14 -27.42 -10.19
C SER A 248 55.41 -27.61 -11.67
N ALA A 249 55.06 -26.59 -12.46
CA ALA A 249 55.31 -26.58 -13.89
C ALA A 249 56.81 -26.72 -14.12
N LYS A 250 57.23 -27.88 -14.64
CA LYS A 250 58.64 -28.22 -14.83
C LYS A 250 59.29 -27.23 -15.81
N PRO A 251 60.53 -26.79 -15.58
CA PRO A 251 61.23 -25.96 -16.55
C PRO A 251 61.35 -26.68 -17.90
N GLN A 252 61.18 -25.91 -18.99
CA GLN A 252 61.17 -26.38 -20.35
C GLN A 252 62.51 -26.08 -21.00
N LYS A 253 63.15 -27.10 -21.59
CA LYS A 253 64.39 -26.90 -22.35
C LYS A 253 64.05 -26.44 -23.76
N VAL A 254 64.56 -25.29 -24.16
CA VAL A 254 64.38 -24.73 -25.50
C VAL A 254 65.72 -24.72 -26.21
N GLN A 255 65.76 -25.40 -27.35
CA GLN A 255 66.93 -25.43 -28.24
C GLN A 255 66.71 -24.48 -29.42
N VAL A 256 67.64 -23.57 -29.62
CA VAL A 256 67.66 -22.64 -30.75
C VAL A 256 68.82 -23.01 -31.64
N VAL A 257 68.53 -23.26 -32.90
CA VAL A 257 69.52 -23.60 -33.92
C VAL A 257 69.58 -22.48 -34.95
N TYR A 258 70.76 -21.89 -35.10
CA TYR A 258 71.04 -20.91 -36.15
C TYR A 258 71.93 -21.52 -37.23
N ILE A 259 71.46 -21.47 -38.47
CA ILE A 259 72.17 -21.97 -39.66
C ILE A 259 72.54 -20.77 -40.54
N PRO A 260 73.81 -20.34 -40.57
CA PRO A 260 74.23 -19.21 -41.38
C PRO A 260 74.29 -19.57 -42.87
N LYS A 261 73.79 -18.67 -43.73
CA LYS A 261 73.89 -18.78 -45.20
C LYS A 261 75.31 -18.47 -45.71
N ARG A 262 76.05 -17.64 -44.98
CA ARG A 262 77.44 -17.24 -45.28
C ARG A 262 78.40 -17.70 -44.19
N LYS A 263 79.71 -17.74 -44.49
CA LYS A 263 80.72 -18.09 -43.47
C LYS A 263 80.75 -17.03 -42.37
N LEU A 264 80.72 -17.47 -41.11
CA LEU A 264 80.83 -16.59 -39.96
C LEU A 264 82.22 -15.93 -39.89
N LYS A 265 82.26 -14.71 -39.35
CA LYS A 265 83.49 -13.96 -39.09
C LYS A 265 84.04 -14.33 -37.71
N ALA A 266 85.33 -14.10 -37.47
CA ALA A 266 85.88 -14.22 -36.12
C ALA A 266 85.28 -13.12 -35.22
N GLY A 267 84.98 -13.46 -33.96
CA GLY A 267 84.39 -12.54 -33.01
C GLY A 267 83.46 -13.21 -32.01
N VAL A 268 82.81 -12.40 -31.16
CA VAL A 268 81.85 -12.86 -30.16
C VAL A 268 80.45 -12.74 -30.73
N TYR A 269 79.76 -13.86 -30.89
CA TYR A 269 78.36 -13.89 -31.25
C TYR A 269 77.52 -14.02 -29.99
N ARG A 270 76.38 -13.33 -29.95
CA ARG A 270 75.44 -13.38 -28.83
C ARG A 270 74.10 -13.94 -29.30
N VAL A 271 73.56 -14.92 -28.58
CA VAL A 271 72.19 -15.41 -28.79
C VAL A 271 71.34 -14.89 -27.64
N GLU A 272 70.36 -14.07 -27.96
CA GLU A 272 69.43 -13.44 -27.02
C GLU A 272 68.10 -14.19 -27.01
N ILE A 273 67.56 -14.39 -25.82
CA ILE A 273 66.18 -14.81 -25.61
C ILE A 273 65.37 -13.60 -25.17
N LEU A 274 64.24 -13.38 -25.83
CA LEU A 274 63.30 -12.31 -25.51
C LEU A 274 61.92 -12.92 -25.21
N SER A 275 61.23 -12.37 -24.21
CA SER A 275 59.84 -12.71 -23.91
C SER A 275 59.00 -11.46 -24.13
N GLU A 276 58.04 -11.49 -25.04
CA GLU A 276 57.19 -10.33 -25.35
C GLU A 276 58.02 -9.05 -25.68
N ASN A 277 59.11 -9.20 -26.43
CA ASN A 277 60.12 -8.18 -26.75
C ASN A 277 60.96 -7.64 -25.58
N LEU A 278 60.81 -8.17 -24.37
CA LEU A 278 61.69 -7.86 -23.24
C LEU A 278 62.88 -8.82 -23.24
N TYR A 279 64.08 -8.27 -23.03
CA TYR A 279 65.30 -9.06 -22.90
C TYR A 279 65.21 -9.97 -21.67
N ALA A 280 65.26 -11.28 -21.91
CA ALA A 280 65.17 -12.29 -20.87
C ALA A 280 66.54 -12.87 -20.49
N GLY A 281 67.48 -12.92 -21.44
CA GLY A 281 68.83 -13.42 -21.20
C GLY A 281 69.66 -13.50 -22.48
N SER A 282 70.95 -13.79 -22.34
CA SER A 282 71.80 -14.04 -23.51
C SER A 282 72.95 -15.00 -23.24
N LEU A 283 73.37 -15.66 -24.31
CA LEU A 283 74.51 -16.55 -24.36
C LEU A 283 75.55 -16.02 -25.33
N ASN A 284 76.82 -16.10 -24.97
CA ASN A 284 77.92 -15.62 -25.80
C ASN A 284 78.81 -16.78 -26.26
N VAL A 285 79.21 -16.80 -27.53
CA VAL A 285 80.21 -17.71 -28.08
C VAL A 285 81.27 -16.95 -28.82
N LYS A 286 82.54 -17.20 -28.45
CA LYS A 286 83.70 -16.61 -29.13
C LYS A 286 84.19 -17.56 -30.21
N LEU A 287 84.14 -17.11 -31.46
CA LEU A 287 84.68 -17.82 -32.61
C LEU A 287 86.02 -17.19 -33.04
N ARG A 288 87.00 -18.04 -33.36
CA ARG A 288 88.34 -17.69 -33.85
C ARG A 288 88.46 -17.81 -35.36
#